data_AF-A0A7G7MRG1-F1
#
_entry.id   AF-A0A7G7MRG1-F1
#
_cell.length_a   1.000
_cell.length_b   1.000
_cell.length_c   1.000
_cell.angle_alpha   90.00
_cell.angle_beta   90.00
_cell.angle_gamma   90.00
#
_symmetry.space_group_name_H-M   'P 1'
#
loop_
_entity.id
_entity.type
_entity.pdbx_description
1 polymer ?
#
loop_
_entity_poly.entity_id
_entity_poly.type
_entity_poly.pdbx_seq_one_letter_code
_entity_poly.pdbx_strand_id
1 'polypeptide(L)'
;MLGGGAVVVAPRRHGHDVDEAALFYRSVLGLEPAAVGEFAAPFGLVRSRALTEPRRRVRLALTVSLLRRGEWSPGVAEPQYVALATDDVLATARAARAAGAPLLGIPDNYYADLDARLGLPPARLAEFRDLGVLYEETPDGAYLQVCTEVLGGRLFLAFVQRVGAYDGYGWTDAPVRMAAHRRRRLVRQGSRA
;
A
#
# COMPACT_ATOMS: atom_id res chain seq x y z
N MET A 1 16.70 0.15 -18.52
CA MET A 1 17.03 -0.73 -17.37
C MET A 1 15.77 -0.89 -16.53
N LEU A 2 15.13 -2.05 -16.59
CA LEU A 2 13.87 -2.33 -15.87
C LEU A 2 14.18 -2.59 -14.39
N GLY A 3 14.08 -1.56 -13.56
CA GLY A 3 14.30 -1.60 -12.11
C GLY A 3 13.03 -1.81 -11.29
N GLY A 4 11.98 -2.37 -11.90
CA GLY A 4 10.66 -2.53 -11.27
C GLY A 4 10.63 -3.69 -10.28
N GLY A 5 11.12 -3.45 -9.07
CA GLY A 5 11.07 -4.46 -8.03
C GLY A 5 9.64 -4.71 -7.53
N ALA A 6 9.22 -5.98 -7.48
CA ALA A 6 7.94 -6.35 -6.89
C ALA A 6 8.02 -6.18 -5.35
N VAL A 7 7.04 -5.49 -4.78
CA VAL A 7 6.92 -5.36 -3.31
C VAL A 7 5.80 -6.27 -2.84
N VAL A 8 6.12 -7.34 -2.12
CA VAL A 8 5.10 -8.18 -1.48
C VAL A 8 4.94 -7.70 -0.04
N VAL A 9 3.71 -7.50 0.41
CA VAL A 9 3.45 -7.11 1.79
C VAL A 9 2.45 -8.08 2.39
N ALA A 10 2.94 -8.84 3.38
CA ALA A 10 2.18 -9.86 4.08
C ALA A 10 1.93 -9.38 5.52
N PRO A 11 0.69 -9.02 5.88
CA PRO A 11 0.31 -8.90 7.27
C PRO A 11 0.33 -10.27 7.97
N ARG A 12 0.77 -10.28 9.23
CA ARG A 12 0.79 -11.46 10.12
C ARG A 12 0.08 -11.17 11.44
N ARG A 13 -0.42 -12.22 12.09
CA ARG A 13 -1.31 -12.16 13.27
C ARG A 13 -0.57 -11.91 14.59
N HIS A 14 0.63 -12.47 14.77
CA HIS A 14 1.34 -12.42 16.04
C HIS A 14 2.79 -11.96 15.88
N GLY A 15 3.33 -11.29 16.91
CA GLY A 15 4.71 -10.79 16.90
C GLY A 15 5.75 -11.89 16.71
N HIS A 16 5.53 -13.08 17.28
CA HIS A 16 6.42 -14.24 17.13
C HIS A 16 6.52 -14.72 15.67
N ASP A 17 5.42 -14.69 14.92
CA ASP A 17 5.40 -15.09 13.51
C ASP A 17 6.27 -14.19 12.61
N VAL A 18 6.56 -12.95 13.04
CA VAL A 18 7.35 -11.99 12.26
C VAL A 18 8.82 -12.31 12.32
N ASP A 19 9.32 -12.63 13.52
CA ASP A 19 10.74 -12.93 13.70
C ASP A 19 11.08 -14.25 13.01
N GLU A 20 10.20 -15.26 13.12
CA GLU A 20 10.32 -16.52 12.39
C GLU A 20 10.24 -16.33 10.88
N ALA A 21 9.25 -15.56 10.38
CA ALA A 21 9.15 -15.26 8.96
C ALA A 21 10.37 -14.48 8.46
N ALA A 22 10.86 -13.49 9.22
CA ALA A 22 12.05 -12.73 8.86
C ALA A 22 13.28 -13.63 8.79
N LEU A 23 13.47 -14.53 9.75
CA LEU A 23 14.54 -15.53 9.71
C LEU A 23 14.41 -16.44 8.48
N PHE A 24 13.21 -16.93 8.18
CA PHE A 24 12.97 -17.74 6.98
C PHE A 24 13.38 -17.00 5.70
N TYR A 25 12.92 -15.76 5.51
CA TYR A 25 13.24 -14.99 4.31
C TYR A 25 14.72 -14.58 4.21
N ARG A 26 15.38 -14.37 5.35
CA ARG A 26 16.83 -14.16 5.40
C ARG A 26 17.58 -15.43 5.00
N SER A 27 17.22 -16.57 5.59
CA SER A 27 17.94 -17.84 5.39
C SER A 27 17.70 -18.48 4.04
N VAL A 28 16.47 -18.37 3.49
CA VAL A 28 16.08 -19.04 2.25
C VAL A 28 16.24 -18.12 1.03
N LEU A 29 15.86 -16.84 1.15
CA LEU A 29 15.85 -15.90 0.03
C LEU A 29 16.99 -14.89 0.07
N GLY A 30 17.83 -14.90 1.11
CA GLY A 30 18.94 -13.95 1.25
C GLY A 30 18.49 -12.50 1.38
N LEU A 31 17.25 -12.24 1.81
CA LEU A 31 16.78 -10.87 2.03
C LEU A 31 17.39 -10.32 3.33
N GLU A 32 17.76 -9.04 3.34
CA GLU A 32 18.32 -8.36 4.51
C GLU A 32 17.36 -7.30 5.06
N PRO A 33 17.39 -7.00 6.38
CA PRO A 33 16.63 -5.90 6.95
C PRO A 33 16.94 -4.56 6.26
N ALA A 34 15.89 -3.82 5.87
CA ALA A 34 16.01 -2.59 5.10
C ALA A 34 15.49 -1.36 5.84
N ALA A 35 14.27 -1.42 6.34
CA ALA A 35 13.61 -0.30 7.02
C ALA A 35 12.56 -0.82 8.00
N VAL A 36 12.23 0.00 9.00
CA VAL A 36 11.12 -0.25 9.92
C VAL A 36 10.23 0.98 9.95
N GLY A 37 8.93 0.77 9.81
CA GLY A 37 7.93 1.83 9.88
C GLY A 37 6.89 1.50 10.94
N GLU A 38 6.41 2.53 11.63
CA GLU A 38 5.30 2.43 12.58
C GLU A 38 4.28 3.51 12.26
N PHE A 39 3.01 3.12 12.17
CA PHE A 39 1.94 4.05 11.82
C PHE A 39 0.61 3.65 12.46
N ALA A 40 -0.21 4.66 12.74
CA ALA A 40 -1.54 4.49 13.29
C ALA A 40 -2.50 4.03 12.19
N ALA A 41 -2.88 2.76 12.21
CA ALA A 41 -3.91 2.21 11.33
C ALA A 41 -5.31 2.39 11.94
N PRO A 42 -6.39 2.28 11.15
CA PRO A 42 -7.78 2.40 11.64
C PRO A 42 -8.19 1.44 12.77
N PHE A 43 -7.39 0.41 13.04
CA PHE A 43 -7.63 -0.62 14.07
C PHE A 43 -6.50 -0.69 15.11
N GLY A 44 -5.62 0.32 15.14
CA GLY A 44 -4.57 0.47 16.13
C GLY A 44 -3.16 0.61 15.54
N LEU A 45 -2.13 0.51 16.38
CA LEU A 45 -0.76 0.74 15.97
C LEU A 45 -0.22 -0.46 15.18
N VAL A 46 0.37 -0.19 14.02
CA VAL A 46 0.96 -1.19 13.14
C VAL A 46 2.46 -0.93 12.99
N ARG A 47 3.25 -1.99 13.01
CA ARG A 47 4.67 -1.99 12.66
C ARG A 47 4.88 -2.78 11.37
N SER A 48 5.65 -2.21 10.45
CA SER A 48 6.06 -2.83 9.21
C SER A 48 7.57 -2.96 9.17
N ARG A 49 8.09 -4.18 9.00
CA ARG A 49 9.52 -4.46 8.86
C ARG A 49 9.82 -4.86 7.43
N ALA A 50 10.62 -4.06 6.75
CA ALA A 50 11.03 -4.32 5.39
C ALA A 50 12.30 -5.17 5.32
N LEU A 51 12.27 -6.12 4.39
CA LEU A 51 13.38 -6.97 3.97
C LEU A 51 13.61 -6.75 2.48
N THR A 52 14.85 -6.72 2.04
CA THR A 52 15.19 -6.50 0.62
C THR A 52 16.54 -7.15 0.28
N GLU A 53 16.76 -7.42 -1.00
CA GLU A 53 18.08 -7.83 -1.48
C GLU A 53 18.92 -6.60 -1.88
N PRO A 54 20.28 -6.68 -1.94
CA PRO A 54 21.15 -5.52 -2.16
C PRO A 54 20.86 -4.67 -3.41
N ARG A 55 20.37 -5.28 -4.50
CA ARG A 55 19.98 -4.59 -5.73
C ARG A 55 18.53 -4.07 -5.70
N ARG A 56 17.82 -4.22 -4.58
CA ARG A 56 16.49 -3.67 -4.29
C ARG A 56 15.37 -4.09 -5.26
N ARG A 57 15.55 -5.18 -6.00
CA ARG A 57 14.58 -5.76 -6.95
C ARG A 57 13.47 -6.52 -6.25
N VAL A 58 13.73 -7.05 -5.06
CA VAL A 58 12.71 -7.71 -4.25
C VAL A 58 12.59 -6.96 -2.95
N ARG A 59 11.36 -6.59 -2.60
CA ARG A 59 11.03 -5.95 -1.33
C ARG A 59 9.91 -6.74 -0.69
N LEU A 60 10.09 -7.05 0.58
CA LEU A 60 9.09 -7.71 1.39
C LEU A 60 8.83 -6.85 2.62
N ALA A 61 7.58 -6.47 2.87
CA ALA A 61 7.21 -5.80 4.12
C ALA A 61 6.36 -6.73 4.99
N LEU A 62 6.86 -7.07 6.16
CA LEU A 62 6.16 -7.86 7.17
C LEU A 62 5.45 -6.91 8.12
N THR A 63 4.12 -6.90 8.05
CA THR A 63 3.29 -5.92 8.78
C THR A 63 2.55 -6.60 9.92
N VAL A 64 2.62 -6.05 11.13
CA VAL A 64 1.91 -6.56 12.31
C VAL A 64 1.23 -5.47 13.11
N SER A 65 0.12 -5.84 13.76
CA SER A 65 -0.55 -4.97 14.72
C SER A 65 0.17 -5.09 16.07
N LEU A 66 0.75 -4.00 16.58
CA LEU A 66 1.40 -3.95 17.90
C LEU A 66 0.37 -3.77 19.03
N LEU A 67 -0.63 -2.93 18.77
CA LEU A 67 -1.73 -2.67 19.69
C LEU A 67 -3.02 -2.69 18.86
N ARG A 68 -3.82 -3.75 18.97
CA ARG A 68 -5.08 -3.88 18.25
C ARG A 68 -6.23 -3.42 19.15
N ARG A 69 -6.92 -2.33 18.78
CA ARG A 69 -8.18 -1.90 19.41
C ARG A 69 -9.32 -2.13 18.41
N GLY A 70 -9.87 -3.34 18.40
CA GLY A 70 -10.96 -3.77 17.51
C GLY A 70 -10.52 -4.71 16.38
N GLU A 71 -11.50 -5.26 15.65
CA GLU A 71 -11.25 -6.16 14.51
C GLU A 71 -11.39 -5.44 13.16
N TRP A 72 -10.86 -6.04 12.09
CA TRP A 72 -11.36 -5.76 10.75
C TRP A 72 -12.81 -6.23 10.68
N SER A 73 -13.74 -5.38 11.14
CA SER A 73 -15.16 -5.69 11.08
C SER A 73 -15.70 -5.32 9.70
N PRO A 74 -16.41 -6.25 9.04
CA PRO A 74 -16.63 -7.65 9.42
C PRO A 74 -15.45 -8.54 9.06
N GLY A 75 -15.25 -9.60 9.86
CA GLY A 75 -14.07 -10.45 9.91
C GLY A 75 -13.36 -10.66 8.57
N VAL A 76 -12.34 -9.85 8.32
CA VAL A 76 -11.41 -10.06 7.21
C VAL A 76 -10.18 -10.78 7.76
N ALA A 77 -9.84 -11.90 7.14
CA ALA A 77 -8.49 -12.44 7.24
C ALA A 77 -7.54 -11.43 6.57
N GLU A 78 -7.05 -10.48 7.36
CA GLU A 78 -5.87 -9.62 7.15
C GLU A 78 -5.46 -9.41 5.68
N PRO A 79 -5.94 -8.33 5.03
CA PRO A 79 -5.70 -8.13 3.60
C PRO A 79 -4.22 -7.97 3.29
N GLN A 80 -3.68 -8.89 2.49
CA GLN A 80 -2.33 -8.85 1.95
C GLN A 80 -2.29 -8.09 0.63
N TYR A 81 -1.11 -7.72 0.17
CA TYR A 81 -0.97 -7.16 -1.17
C TYR A 81 0.35 -7.44 -1.86
N VAL A 82 0.26 -7.35 -3.19
CA VAL A 82 1.40 -7.34 -4.09
C VAL A 82 1.41 -5.99 -4.81
N ALA A 83 2.52 -5.29 -4.70
CA ALA A 83 2.80 -4.09 -5.45
C ALA A 83 3.59 -4.42 -6.71
N LEU A 84 3.04 -4.02 -7.85
CA LEU A 84 3.57 -4.19 -9.19
C LEU A 84 4.15 -2.85 -9.62
N ALA A 85 5.45 -2.82 -9.87
CA ALA A 85 6.12 -1.62 -10.35
C ALA A 85 5.69 -1.29 -11.79
N THR A 86 5.56 -0.01 -12.07
CA THR A 86 5.27 0.53 -13.40
C THR A 86 5.99 1.86 -13.60
N ASP A 87 6.31 2.19 -14.84
CA ASP A 87 6.95 3.45 -15.23
C ASP A 87 5.94 4.60 -15.36
N ASP A 88 4.64 4.28 -15.49
CA ASP A 88 3.53 5.26 -15.53
C ASP A 88 2.30 4.68 -14.82
N VAL A 89 2.11 5.08 -13.57
CA VAL A 89 0.98 4.63 -12.75
C VAL A 89 -0.36 5.13 -13.26
N LEU A 90 -0.40 6.31 -13.91
CA LEU A 90 -1.64 6.91 -14.37
C LEU A 90 -2.14 6.18 -15.61
N ALA A 91 -1.24 5.93 -16.57
CA ALA A 91 -1.55 5.09 -17.73
C ALA A 91 -1.96 3.67 -17.29
N THR A 92 -1.22 3.09 -16.34
CA THR A 92 -1.53 1.75 -15.80
C THR A 92 -2.90 1.72 -15.13
N ALA A 93 -3.24 2.72 -14.31
CA ALA A 93 -4.53 2.83 -13.65
C ALA A 93 -5.68 2.99 -14.66
N ARG A 94 -5.52 3.84 -15.68
CA ARG A 94 -6.51 3.98 -16.76
C ARG A 94 -6.73 2.66 -17.50
N ALA A 95 -5.65 1.95 -17.86
CA ALA A 95 -5.72 0.66 -18.52
C ALA A 95 -6.39 -0.41 -17.64
N ALA A 96 -6.03 -0.49 -16.36
CA ALA A 96 -6.63 -1.41 -15.41
C ALA A 96 -8.14 -1.13 -15.23
N ARG A 97 -8.53 0.15 -15.10
CA ARG A 97 -9.94 0.56 -15.03
C ARG A 97 -10.71 0.19 -16.29
N ALA A 98 -10.14 0.43 -17.47
CA ALA A 98 -10.74 0.06 -18.75
C ALA A 98 -10.91 -1.47 -18.89
N ALA A 99 -9.99 -2.26 -18.30
CA ALA A 99 -10.09 -3.71 -18.22
C ALA A 99 -11.04 -4.23 -17.11
N GLY A 100 -11.74 -3.34 -16.40
CA GLY A 100 -12.71 -3.70 -15.37
C GLY A 100 -12.10 -3.99 -13.99
N ALA A 101 -10.83 -3.63 -13.75
CA ALA A 101 -10.23 -3.76 -12.42
C ALA A 101 -10.95 -2.83 -11.42
N PRO A 102 -11.35 -3.33 -10.24
CA PRO A 102 -12.03 -2.50 -9.24
C PRO A 102 -10.99 -1.63 -8.53
N LEU A 103 -10.68 -0.44 -9.05
CA LEU A 103 -9.78 0.49 -8.37
C LEU A 103 -10.40 1.01 -7.07
N LEU A 104 -9.57 1.20 -6.05
CA LEU A 104 -9.98 1.68 -4.74
C LEU A 104 -10.13 3.19 -4.77
N GLY A 105 -11.35 3.68 -4.55
CA GLY A 105 -11.59 5.10 -4.34
C GLY A 105 -10.98 5.60 -3.03
N ILE A 106 -10.23 6.69 -3.10
CA ILE A 106 -9.65 7.37 -1.93
C ILE A 106 -10.55 8.55 -1.52
N PRO A 107 -10.78 8.77 -0.22
CA PRO A 107 -11.61 9.87 0.26
C PRO A 107 -11.15 11.27 -0.18
N ASP A 108 -12.10 12.14 -0.51
CA ASP A 108 -11.85 13.50 -1.01
C ASP A 108 -10.99 14.38 -0.09
N ASN A 109 -11.06 14.15 1.23
CA ASN A 109 -10.25 14.89 2.20
C ASN A 109 -8.76 14.59 2.07
N TYR A 110 -8.37 13.43 1.54
CA TYR A 110 -6.97 13.14 1.23
C TYR A 110 -6.42 14.11 0.18
N TYR A 111 -7.17 14.36 -0.88
CA TYR A 111 -6.75 15.27 -1.95
C TYR A 111 -6.76 16.74 -1.51
N ALA A 112 -7.66 17.12 -0.61
CA ALA A 112 -7.62 18.43 0.02
C ALA A 112 -6.36 18.62 0.89
N ASP A 113 -5.97 17.61 1.66
CA ASP A 113 -4.72 17.61 2.42
C ASP A 113 -3.49 17.63 1.51
N LEU A 114 -3.50 16.83 0.44
CA LEU A 114 -2.40 16.76 -0.52
C LEU A 114 -2.14 18.12 -1.19
N ASP A 115 -3.21 18.81 -1.57
CA ASP A 115 -3.14 20.17 -2.12
C ASP A 115 -2.54 21.16 -1.11
N ALA A 116 -3.02 21.12 0.14
CA ALA A 116 -2.52 21.99 1.20
C ALA A 116 -1.02 21.76 1.50
N ARG A 117 -0.53 20.52 1.39
CA ARG A 117 0.88 20.17 1.66
C ARG A 117 1.81 20.47 0.49
N LEU A 118 1.36 20.23 -0.75
CA LEU A 118 2.25 20.18 -1.92
C LEU A 118 1.88 21.16 -3.05
N GLY A 119 0.72 21.82 -2.98
CA GLY A 119 0.29 22.82 -3.97
C GLY A 119 0.27 22.28 -5.40
N LEU A 120 -0.25 21.07 -5.60
CA LEU A 120 -0.22 20.41 -6.91
C LEU A 120 -1.12 21.14 -7.93
N PRO A 121 -0.78 21.12 -9.23
CA PRO A 121 -1.64 21.72 -10.25
C PRO A 121 -3.06 21.13 -10.20
N PRO A 122 -4.12 21.96 -10.28
CA PRO A 122 -5.51 21.50 -10.11
C PRO A 122 -5.90 20.34 -11.04
N ALA A 123 -5.41 20.36 -12.29
CA ALA A 123 -5.65 19.29 -13.26
C ALA A 123 -5.03 17.94 -12.82
N ARG A 124 -3.83 17.97 -12.24
CA ARG A 124 -3.16 16.78 -11.71
C ARG A 124 -3.87 16.24 -10.48
N LEU A 125 -4.30 17.13 -9.58
CA LEU A 125 -5.06 16.74 -8.40
C LEU A 125 -6.41 16.12 -8.76
N ALA A 126 -7.11 16.68 -9.76
CA ALA A 126 -8.36 16.12 -10.28
C ALA A 126 -8.16 14.72 -10.87
N GLU A 127 -7.07 14.52 -11.62
CA GLU A 127 -6.71 13.20 -12.15
C GLU A 127 -6.36 12.20 -11.05
N PHE A 128 -5.59 12.62 -10.04
CA PHE A 128 -5.27 11.77 -8.89
C PHE A 128 -6.52 11.33 -8.15
N ARG A 129 -7.48 12.25 -7.98
CA ARG A 129 -8.79 11.99 -7.39
C ARG A 129 -9.61 10.97 -8.20
N ASP A 130 -9.68 11.15 -9.52
CA ASP A 130 -10.43 10.26 -10.40
C ASP A 130 -9.87 8.81 -10.40
N LEU A 131 -8.55 8.68 -10.35
CA LEU A 131 -7.87 7.38 -10.41
C LEU A 131 -7.60 6.74 -9.03
N GLY A 132 -7.85 7.44 -7.92
CA GLY A 132 -7.54 6.93 -6.59
C GLY A 132 -6.03 6.88 -6.29
N VAL A 133 -5.27 7.84 -6.82
CA VAL A 133 -3.81 7.91 -6.64
C VAL A 133 -3.48 8.41 -5.24
N LEU A 134 -2.60 7.68 -4.56
CA LEU A 134 -1.87 8.10 -3.38
C LEU A 134 -0.49 8.61 -3.83
N TYR A 135 -0.06 9.75 -3.29
CA TYR A 135 1.16 10.45 -3.65
C TYR A 135 1.91 10.93 -2.41
N GLU A 136 3.19 10.59 -2.35
CA GLU A 136 4.13 11.19 -1.43
C GLU A 136 5.39 11.67 -2.15
N GLU A 137 5.96 12.74 -1.62
CA GLU A 137 7.15 13.40 -2.15
C GLU A 137 8.17 13.56 -1.03
N THR A 138 9.42 13.25 -1.34
CA THR A 138 10.59 13.41 -0.47
C THR A 138 11.66 14.19 -1.23
N PRO A 139 12.71 14.70 -0.56
CA PRO A 139 13.83 15.36 -1.25
C PRO A 139 14.50 14.49 -2.31
N ASP A 140 14.46 13.16 -2.15
CA ASP A 140 15.10 12.21 -3.04
C ASP A 140 14.21 11.78 -4.22
N GLY A 141 12.91 12.10 -4.19
CA GLY A 141 11.99 11.72 -5.25
C GLY A 141 10.55 11.56 -4.78
N ALA A 142 9.75 10.83 -5.55
CA ALA A 142 8.33 10.66 -5.24
C ALA A 142 7.86 9.22 -5.42
N TYR A 143 6.74 8.92 -4.80
CA TYR A 143 6.08 7.62 -4.87
C TYR A 143 4.61 7.79 -5.17
N LEU A 144 4.16 7.11 -6.21
CA LEU A 144 2.76 7.04 -6.58
C LEU A 144 2.25 5.63 -6.39
N GLN A 145 1.03 5.50 -5.88
CA GLN A 145 0.37 4.21 -5.71
C GLN A 145 -1.11 4.31 -6.09
N VAL A 146 -1.57 3.34 -6.88
CA VAL A 146 -3.01 3.08 -7.11
C VAL A 146 -3.31 1.65 -6.69
N CYS A 147 -4.35 1.45 -5.89
CA CYS A 147 -4.71 0.13 -5.37
C CYS A 147 -6.02 -0.36 -5.95
N THR A 148 -6.17 -1.68 -6.09
CA THR A 148 -7.49 -2.29 -6.29
C THR A 148 -8.24 -2.33 -4.96
N GLU A 149 -9.55 -2.56 -5.01
CA GLU A 149 -10.30 -3.08 -3.88
C GLU A 149 -9.75 -4.46 -3.46
N VAL A 150 -10.15 -4.96 -2.29
CA VAL A 150 -9.70 -6.30 -1.87
C VAL A 150 -10.44 -7.39 -2.65
N LEU A 151 -9.66 -8.17 -3.38
CA LEU A 151 -10.03 -9.31 -4.21
C LEU A 151 -10.10 -10.58 -3.36
N GLY A 152 -11.11 -11.42 -3.61
CA GLY A 152 -11.24 -12.74 -2.98
C GLY A 152 -11.23 -12.72 -1.44
N GLY A 153 -11.55 -11.58 -0.83
CA GLY A 153 -11.58 -11.42 0.62
C GLY A 153 -10.22 -11.26 1.31
N ARG A 154 -9.08 -11.35 0.61
CA ARG A 154 -7.75 -11.43 1.27
C ARG A 154 -6.59 -10.72 0.57
N LEU A 155 -6.69 -10.38 -0.72
CA LEU A 155 -5.58 -9.84 -1.50
C LEU A 155 -6.02 -8.58 -2.24
N PHE A 156 -5.21 -7.53 -2.27
CA PHE A 156 -5.37 -6.47 -3.26
C PHE A 156 -4.06 -6.30 -4.04
N LEU A 157 -4.15 -5.67 -5.20
CA LEU A 157 -2.99 -5.31 -6.01
C LEU A 157 -2.74 -3.81 -5.87
N ALA A 158 -1.48 -3.42 -5.88
CA ALA A 158 -1.07 -2.04 -5.98
C ALA A 158 -0.22 -1.85 -7.24
N PHE A 159 -0.52 -0.85 -8.05
CA PHE A 159 0.39 -0.37 -9.09
C PHE A 159 1.20 0.77 -8.50
N VAL A 160 2.52 0.69 -8.60
CA VAL A 160 3.41 1.63 -7.91
C VAL A 160 4.46 2.17 -8.86
N GLN A 161 4.72 3.46 -8.74
CA GLN A 161 5.76 4.15 -9.51
C GLN A 161 6.68 4.88 -8.54
N ARG A 162 7.98 4.68 -8.73
CA ARG A 162 9.04 5.40 -8.01
C ARG A 162 9.65 6.40 -8.96
N VAL A 163 9.72 7.65 -8.54
CA VAL A 163 10.31 8.75 -9.30
C VAL A 163 11.58 9.19 -8.59
N GLY A 164 12.63 9.49 -9.35
CA GLY A 164 13.93 9.87 -8.79
C GLY A 164 14.59 8.73 -8.01
N ALA A 165 15.21 9.07 -6.89
CA ALA A 165 15.90 8.15 -5.99
C ALA A 165 15.00 7.65 -4.84
N TYR A 166 13.67 7.76 -4.95
CA TYR A 166 12.74 7.32 -3.90
C TYR A 166 12.92 5.82 -3.55
N ASP A 167 13.38 5.55 -2.33
CA ASP A 167 13.68 4.20 -1.82
C ASP A 167 12.70 3.71 -0.73
N GLY A 168 11.68 4.52 -0.40
CA GLY A 168 10.73 4.23 0.68
C GLY A 168 9.68 3.14 0.36
N TYR A 169 8.65 3.01 1.19
CA TYR A 169 7.68 1.90 1.10
C TYR A 169 6.21 2.34 0.99
N GLY A 170 5.91 3.62 0.80
CA GLY A 170 4.52 4.10 0.75
C GLY A 170 3.81 4.06 2.10
N TRP A 171 4.56 4.08 3.22
CA TRP A 171 3.98 3.91 4.56
C TRP A 171 3.22 5.16 5.03
N THR A 172 3.56 6.34 4.56
CA THR A 172 2.87 7.60 4.88
C THR A 172 1.38 7.52 4.54
N ASP A 173 1.05 6.99 3.36
CA ASP A 173 -0.33 6.86 2.87
C ASP A 173 -1.01 5.54 3.29
N ALA A 174 -0.29 4.63 3.95
CA ALA A 174 -0.83 3.33 4.34
C ALA A 174 -2.09 3.45 5.22
N PRO A 175 -2.18 4.33 6.23
CA PRO A 175 -3.40 4.53 7.00
C PRO A 175 -4.61 4.94 6.15
N VAL A 176 -4.40 5.83 5.18
CA VAL A 176 -5.46 6.32 4.25
C VAL A 176 -5.98 5.15 3.42
N ARG A 177 -5.07 4.38 2.80
CA ARG A 177 -5.42 3.18 2.02
C ARG A 177 -6.19 2.16 2.86
N MET A 178 -5.72 1.90 4.08
CA MET A 178 -6.37 0.96 5.00
C MET A 178 -7.78 1.40 5.38
N ALA A 179 -7.98 2.69 5.64
CA ALA A 179 -9.29 3.28 5.90
C ALA A 179 -10.22 3.17 4.70
N ALA A 180 -9.72 3.46 3.48
CA ALA A 180 -10.47 3.34 2.23
C ALA A 180 -10.95 1.89 2.00
N HIS A 181 -10.06 0.90 2.15
CA HIS A 181 -10.45 -0.52 2.05
C HIS A 181 -11.50 -0.92 3.09
N ARG A 182 -11.34 -0.48 4.34
CA ARG A 182 -12.30 -0.75 5.41
C ARG A 182 -13.67 -0.17 5.06
N ARG A 183 -13.74 1.10 4.66
CA ARG A 183 -14.98 1.77 4.24
C ARG A 183 -15.64 1.04 3.08
N ARG A 184 -14.89 0.70 2.04
CA ARG A 184 -15.43 0.03 0.85
C ARG A 184 -16.04 -1.34 1.16
N ARG A 185 -15.43 -2.09 2.08
CA ARG A 185 -15.95 -3.39 2.53
C ARG A 185 -17.25 -3.26 3.31
N LEU A 186 -17.34 -2.29 4.23
CA LEU A 186 -18.57 -2.01 4.98
C LEU A 186 -19.73 -1.68 4.05
N VAL A 187 -19.50 -0.86 3.02
CA VAL A 187 -20.52 -0.53 2.02
C VAL A 187 -20.98 -1.78 1.25
N ARG A 188 -20.05 -2.64 0.81
CA ARG A 188 -20.41 -3.88 0.08
C ARG A 188 -21.25 -4.87 0.90
N GLN A 189 -21.12 -4.88 2.22
CA GLN A 189 -21.93 -5.75 3.08
C GLN A 189 -23.33 -5.18 3.33
N GLY A 190 -23.43 -3.86 3.52
CA GLY A 190 -24.74 -3.20 3.62
C GLY A 190 -25.60 -3.38 2.36
N SER A 191 -24.98 -3.51 1.17
CA SER A 191 -25.69 -3.79 -0.08
C SER A 191 -26.06 -5.27 -0.30
N ARG A 192 -25.65 -6.18 0.59
CA ARG A 192 -25.92 -7.63 0.52
C ARG A 192 -26.93 -8.12 1.57
N ALA A 193 -27.35 -7.25 2.48
CA ALA A 193 -28.41 -7.48 3.47
C ALA A 193 -29.72 -6.87 2.97
#